data_AF-A0A382AZU1-F1
#
_entry.id   AF-A0A382AZU1-F1
#
_cell.length_a   1.000
_cell.length_b   1.000
_cell.length_c   1.000
_cell.angle_alpha   90.00
_cell.angle_beta   90.00
_cell.angle_gamma   90.00
#
_symmetry.space_group_name_H-M   'P 1'
#
loop_
_entity.id
_entity.type
_entity.pdbx_description
1 polymer ?
#
loop_
_entity_poly.entity_id
_entity_poly.type
_entity_poly.pdbx_seq_one_letter_code
_entity_poly.pdbx_strand_id
1 'polypeptide(L)'
;MKKYIQIALLLYVSCGYSQEFGQNKVQYEAFDWNYIRSPHFDVYFYKQNSDLAKFTVNVSEDAYEQISKHLRWTIKKPISIIVY
;
A
#
# COMPACT_ATOMS: atom_id res chain seq x y z
N MET A 1 -35.12 37.10 12.35
CA MET A 1 -33.70 37.52 12.47
C MET A 1 -32.86 36.52 13.27
N LYS A 2 -33.20 36.19 14.53
CA LYS A 2 -32.45 35.21 15.36
C LYS A 2 -32.23 33.83 14.72
N LYS A 3 -33.23 33.30 14.01
CA LYS A 3 -33.13 31.98 13.32
C LYS A 3 -32.06 31.97 12.22
N TYR A 4 -31.89 33.07 11.49
CA TYR A 4 -30.87 33.17 10.44
C TYR A 4 -29.46 33.31 11.05
N ILE A 5 -29.34 33.96 12.20
CA ILE A 5 -28.10 34.04 12.98
C ILE A 5 -27.68 32.65 13.47
N GLN A 6 -28.64 31.85 13.96
CA GLN A 6 -28.37 30.47 14.38
C GLN A 6 -27.93 29.58 13.21
N ILE A 7 -28.57 29.73 12.04
CA ILE A 7 -28.18 28.99 10.82
C ILE A 7 -26.78 29.40 10.35
N ALA A 8 -26.47 30.71 10.35
CA ALA A 8 -25.14 31.21 9.98
C ALA A 8 -24.04 30.71 10.93
N LEU A 9 -24.34 30.65 12.24
CA LEU A 9 -23.41 30.13 13.25
C LEU A 9 -23.11 28.64 13.03
N LEU A 10 -24.13 27.86 12.66
CA LEU A 10 -24.00 26.42 12.41
C LEU A 10 -23.14 26.13 11.17
N LEU A 11 -23.28 26.95 10.13
CA LEU A 11 -22.47 26.87 8.91
C LEU A 11 -21.01 27.27 9.14
N TYR A 12 -20.75 28.20 10.06
CA TYR A 12 -19.39 28.61 10.41
C TYR A 12 -18.59 27.47 11.07
N VAL A 13 -19.25 26.70 11.95
CA VAL A 13 -18.63 25.55 12.65
C VAL A 13 -18.26 24.42 11.68
N SER A 14 -19.03 24.20 10.61
CA SER A 14 -18.70 23.17 9.59
C SER A 14 -17.48 23.50 8.73
N CYS A 15 -17.06 24.77 8.66
CA CYS A 15 -15.92 25.19 7.83
C CYS A 15 -14.55 24.85 8.46
N GLY A 16 -14.51 24.57 9.78
CA GLY A 16 -13.27 24.33 10.52
C GLY A 16 -12.74 22.88 10.51
N TYR A 17 -13.46 21.93 9.90
CA TYR A 17 -13.02 20.54 9.84
C TYR A 17 -12.28 20.26 8.52
N SER A 18 -11.09 20.82 8.33
CA SER A 18 -10.18 20.32 7.30
C SER A 18 -9.63 18.98 7.78
N GLN A 19 -9.78 17.92 6.98
CA GLN A 19 -9.09 16.67 7.25
C GLN A 19 -7.58 16.89 7.04
N GLU A 20 -6.80 16.74 8.11
CA GLU A 20 -5.34 16.81 8.04
C GLU A 20 -4.81 15.57 7.30
N PHE A 21 -4.80 15.65 5.97
CA PHE A 21 -4.11 14.70 5.11
C PHE A 21 -2.84 15.34 4.55
N GLY A 22 -1.83 14.53 4.26
CA GLY A 22 -0.60 14.98 3.58
C GLY A 22 0.65 15.03 4.47
N GLN A 23 0.56 14.63 5.73
CA GLN A 23 1.77 14.30 6.49
C GLN A 23 2.24 12.89 6.14
N ASN A 24 3.52 12.74 5.78
CA ASN A 24 4.12 11.43 5.62
C ASN A 24 4.11 10.70 6.97
N LYS A 25 3.72 9.42 6.97
CA LYS A 25 3.83 8.57 8.15
C LYS A 25 5.30 8.42 8.52
N VAL A 26 5.72 9.07 9.61
CA VAL A 26 7.09 8.95 10.11
C VAL A 26 7.25 7.57 10.76
N GLN A 27 8.19 6.78 10.25
CA GLN A 27 8.50 5.45 10.77
C GLN A 27 9.72 5.52 11.69
N TYR A 28 9.52 5.31 12.99
CA TYR A 28 10.59 5.32 14.00
C TYR A 28 11.21 3.95 14.28
N GLU A 29 10.57 2.85 13.82
CA GLU A 29 11.07 1.49 14.05
C GLU A 29 12.15 1.11 13.05
N ALA A 30 13.21 0.46 13.53
CA ALA A 30 14.17 -0.24 12.69
C ALA A 30 13.57 -1.58 12.23
N PHE A 31 13.52 -1.80 10.92
CA PHE A 31 13.05 -3.05 10.34
C PHE A 31 14.22 -3.98 10.03
N ASP A 32 14.13 -5.23 10.51
CA ASP A 32 15.01 -6.32 10.08
C ASP A 32 14.41 -6.97 8.83
N TRP A 33 14.86 -6.49 7.68
CA TRP A 33 14.34 -6.90 6.37
C TRP A 33 14.90 -8.24 5.94
N ASN A 34 14.00 -9.11 5.50
CA ASN A 34 14.29 -10.36 4.83
C ASN A 34 13.65 -10.33 3.44
N TYR A 35 14.10 -11.21 2.53
CA TYR A 35 13.47 -11.35 1.22
C TYR A 35 13.43 -12.79 0.74
N ILE A 36 12.42 -13.09 -0.07
CA ILE A 36 12.30 -14.33 -0.83
C ILE A 36 12.45 -13.98 -2.31
N ARG A 37 13.35 -14.68 -3.00
CA ARG A 37 13.55 -14.50 -4.45
C ARG A 37 12.94 -15.63 -5.24
N SER A 38 12.24 -15.27 -6.30
CA SER A 38 11.73 -16.17 -7.34
C SER A 38 12.31 -15.77 -8.71
N PRO A 39 11.97 -16.49 -9.80
CA PRO A 39 12.46 -16.12 -11.14
C PRO A 39 12.09 -14.69 -11.56
N HIS A 40 10.90 -14.20 -11.19
CA HIS A 40 10.39 -12.90 -11.64
C HIS A 40 10.17 -11.87 -10.53
N PHE A 41 10.25 -12.25 -9.25
CA PHE A 41 9.96 -11.34 -8.14
C PHE A 41 10.97 -11.44 -7.00
N ASP A 42 11.18 -10.30 -6.34
CA ASP A 42 11.88 -10.20 -5.06
C ASP A 42 10.88 -9.69 -4.01
N VAL A 43 10.47 -10.54 -3.07
CA VAL A 43 9.48 -10.18 -2.05
C VAL A 43 10.15 -9.89 -0.73
N TYR A 44 10.18 -8.62 -0.35
CA TYR A 44 10.75 -8.11 0.90
C TYR A 44 9.70 -8.09 2.01
N PHE A 45 10.08 -8.52 3.20
CA PHE A 45 9.20 -8.56 4.38
C PHE A 45 10.01 -8.34 5.66
N TYR A 46 9.34 -7.98 6.75
CA TYR A 46 9.94 -7.86 8.08
C TYR A 46 9.04 -8.54 9.14
N LYS A 47 9.60 -8.86 10.31
CA LYS A 47 8.90 -9.54 11.43
C LYS A 47 8.27 -10.88 11.01
N GLN A 48 7.10 -11.22 11.57
CA GLN A 48 6.41 -12.51 11.41
C GLN A 48 5.69 -12.67 10.06
N ASN A 49 6.00 -11.82 9.08
CA ASN A 49 5.32 -11.81 7.77
C ASN A 49 5.89 -12.83 6.77
N SER A 50 6.64 -13.84 7.23
CA SER A 50 7.26 -14.84 6.33
C SER A 50 6.21 -15.63 5.54
N ASP A 51 5.12 -16.03 6.17
CA ASP A 51 4.08 -16.81 5.49
C ASP A 51 3.29 -15.97 4.48
N LEU A 52 3.06 -14.69 4.80
CA LEU A 52 2.48 -13.74 3.86
C LEU A 52 3.43 -13.50 2.67
N ALA A 53 4.73 -13.36 2.92
CA ALA A 53 5.72 -13.22 1.87
C ALA A 53 5.77 -14.44 0.94
N LYS A 54 5.73 -15.67 1.49
CA LYS A 54 5.65 -16.91 0.69
C LYS A 54 4.39 -16.95 -0.16
N PHE A 55 3.24 -16.61 0.42
CA PHE A 55 1.98 -16.51 -0.31
C PHE A 55 2.08 -15.50 -1.46
N THR A 56 2.63 -14.30 -1.19
CA THR A 56 2.83 -13.26 -2.18
C THR A 56 3.72 -13.73 -3.33
N VAL A 57 4.84 -14.42 -3.06
CA VAL A 57 5.70 -14.97 -4.11
C VAL A 57 4.92 -15.93 -5.02
N ASN A 58 4.22 -16.90 -4.44
CA ASN A 58 3.49 -17.92 -5.19
C ASN A 58 2.42 -17.29 -6.08
N VAL A 59 1.56 -16.43 -5.51
CA VAL A 59 0.48 -15.79 -6.27
C VAL A 59 1.02 -14.85 -7.35
N SER A 60 2.16 -14.20 -7.11
CA SER A 60 2.78 -13.32 -8.10
C SER A 60 3.31 -14.11 -9.31
N GLU A 61 3.93 -15.26 -9.10
CA GLU A 61 4.38 -16.15 -10.17
C GLU A 61 3.20 -16.73 -10.97
N ASP A 62 2.14 -17.19 -10.28
CA ASP A 62 0.92 -17.71 -10.93
C ASP A 62 0.24 -16.63 -11.79
N ALA A 63 0.17 -15.40 -11.28
CA ALA A 63 -0.38 -14.27 -12.02
C ALA A 63 0.51 -13.90 -13.23
N TYR A 64 1.83 -13.91 -13.04
CA TYR A 64 2.77 -13.65 -14.13
C TYR A 64 2.65 -14.70 -15.24
N GLU A 65 2.48 -15.97 -14.93
CA GLU A 65 2.29 -17.01 -15.94
C GLU A 65 1.09 -16.71 -16.84
N GLN A 66 -0.02 -16.26 -16.26
CA GLN A 66 -1.22 -15.91 -17.02
C GLN A 66 -1.01 -14.64 -17.85
N ILE A 67 -0.50 -13.57 -17.22
CA ILE A 67 -0.35 -12.26 -17.86
C ILE A 67 0.68 -12.32 -18.99
N SER A 68 1.80 -13.01 -18.78
CA SER A 68 2.86 -13.14 -19.78
C SER A 68 2.37 -13.80 -21.06
N LYS A 69 1.53 -14.84 -20.95
CA LYS A 69 0.89 -15.52 -22.09
C LYS A 69 -0.07 -14.60 -22.84
N HIS A 70 -0.97 -13.92 -22.13
CA HIS A 70 -1.99 -13.06 -22.75
C HIS A 70 -1.38 -11.84 -23.44
N LEU A 71 -0.36 -11.24 -22.82
CA LEU A 71 0.27 -10.03 -23.33
C LEU A 71 1.49 -10.30 -24.23
N ARG A 72 1.91 -11.56 -24.38
CA ARG A 72 3.15 -11.97 -25.06
C ARG A 72 4.36 -11.15 -24.57
N TRP A 73 4.43 -10.96 -23.26
CA TRP A 73 5.41 -10.12 -22.62
C TRP A 73 6.10 -10.86 -21.48
N THR A 74 7.40 -10.58 -21.30
CA THR A 74 8.22 -11.21 -20.27
C THR A 74 8.89 -10.19 -19.38
N ILE A 75 8.95 -10.47 -18.08
CA ILE A 75 9.73 -9.68 -17.13
C ILE A 75 11.22 -9.84 -17.46
N LYS A 76 11.91 -8.71 -17.71
CA LYS A 76 13.36 -8.71 -18.01
C LYS A 76 14.23 -8.64 -16.76
N LYS A 77 13.70 -8.07 -15.68
CA LYS A 77 14.38 -7.89 -14.40
C LYS A 77 13.37 -8.14 -13.29
N PRO A 78 13.74 -8.90 -12.24
CA PRO A 78 12.80 -9.19 -11.17
C PRO A 78 12.22 -7.94 -10.53
N ILE A 79 10.92 -8.00 -10.24
CA ILE A 79 10.15 -6.88 -9.70
C ILE A 79 10.11 -7.01 -8.18
N SER A 80 10.44 -5.93 -7.48
CA SER A 80 10.39 -5.89 -6.02
C SER A 80 8.96 -5.69 -5.52
N ILE A 81 8.54 -6.50 -4.55
CA ILE A 81 7.29 -6.36 -3.81
C ILE A 81 7.64 -6.20 -2.33
N ILE A 82 7.03 -5.23 -1.64
CA ILE A 82 7.23 -4.99 -0.21
C ILE A 82 5.95 -5.39 0.53
N VAL A 83 6.09 -6.28 1.51
CA VAL A 83 5.02 -6.72 2.41
C VAL A 83 5.27 -6.08 3.77
N TYR A 84 4.36 -5.19 4.20
CA TYR A 84 4.47 -4.42 5.45
C TYR A 84 3.20 -4.43 6.29
#